data_AF-A0A7R8ZLF8-F1
#
_entry.id   AF-A0A7R8ZLF8-F1
#
_cell.length_a   1.000
_cell.length_b   1.000
_cell.length_c   1.000
_cell.angle_alpha   90.00
_cell.angle_beta   90.00
_cell.angle_gamma   90.00
#
_symmetry.space_group_name_H-M   'P 1'
#
loop_
_entity.id
_entity.type
_entity.pdbx_description
1 polymer ?
#
loop_
_entity_poly.entity_id
_entity_poly.type
_entity_poly.pdbx_seq_one_letter_code
_entity_poly.pdbx_strand_id
1 'polypeptide(L)'
;MNEYNSDAKVPCPLCGVYIFKERMVRHLTRCKNGGAGTELWKSGIMKECPFNSTHIVKTAELEAHVHACESASQAVAYYSKDGKSVYELFRELRHKDPPRCNANSVESDNSSSSSMGEEEWGSGDAEPYNPHKAKENQAILWKHRSTSHGKSARRQERAKNNEKYNEALSIEQQGPGLHRASSSATQLSAVRPLRKETVEVAKRRHEVEEVQSRIYGDLNAATTALTLAAGRGRGRGRGVAVTPPPGFGPRPGDEAVETFRIGRGTFRVESGLVRRM
;
A
#
# COMPACT_ATOMS: atom_id res chain seq x y z
N MET A 1 10.16 25.76 28.73
CA MET A 1 9.19 25.33 27.70
C MET A 1 10.00 24.97 26.47
N ASN A 2 9.98 23.72 26.01
CA ASN A 2 10.68 23.35 24.78
C ASN A 2 9.91 23.98 23.61
N GLU A 3 10.51 24.97 22.94
CA GLU A 3 9.97 25.51 21.69
C GLU A 3 9.89 24.38 20.68
N TYR A 4 8.67 23.90 20.44
CA TYR A 4 8.39 22.83 19.50
C TYR A 4 8.57 23.41 18.10
N ASN A 5 9.70 23.11 17.46
CA ASN A 5 10.00 23.57 16.11
C ASN A 5 9.10 22.81 15.12
N SER A 6 7.88 23.32 14.92
CA SER A 6 6.81 22.72 14.10
C SER A 6 7.19 22.56 12.63
N ASP A 7 8.21 23.30 12.19
CA ASP A 7 8.63 23.34 10.79
C ASP A 7 9.72 22.33 10.44
N ALA A 8 10.20 21.56 11.41
CA ALA A 8 11.20 20.52 11.17
C ALA A 8 10.62 19.40 10.29
N LYS A 9 11.10 19.33 9.04
CA LYS A 9 10.81 18.22 8.13
C LYS A 9 11.62 17.00 8.54
N VAL A 10 10.96 15.87 8.68
CA VAL A 10 11.56 14.57 9.03
C VAL A 10 11.45 13.65 7.81
N PRO A 11 12.50 12.89 7.44
CA PRO A 11 12.42 11.95 6.34
C PRO A 11 11.46 10.79 6.67
N CYS A 12 10.60 10.45 5.70
CA CYS A 12 9.71 9.31 5.82
C CYS A 12 10.54 8.01 5.81
N PRO A 13 10.33 7.11 6.79
CA PRO A 13 11.09 5.85 6.86
C PRO A 13 10.78 4.87 5.73
N LEU A 14 9.66 5.06 5.00
CA LEU A 14 9.24 4.18 3.91
C LEU A 14 9.71 4.65 2.53
N CYS A 15 9.79 5.96 2.29
CA CYS A 15 10.10 6.49 0.96
C CYS A 15 11.22 7.53 0.93
N GLY A 16 11.79 7.89 2.08
CA GLY A 16 12.87 8.89 2.20
C GLY A 16 12.45 10.34 1.99
N VAL A 17 11.20 10.61 1.58
CA VAL A 17 10.71 11.98 1.36
C VAL A 17 10.63 12.75 2.68
N TYR A 18 11.11 13.99 2.70
CA TYR A 18 11.05 14.87 3.88
C TYR A 18 9.65 15.48 4.04
N ILE A 19 9.03 15.25 5.21
CA ILE A 19 7.63 15.62 5.49
C ILE A 19 7.55 16.24 6.88
N PHE A 20 6.65 17.22 7.04
CA PHE A 20 6.33 17.80 8.34
C PHE A 20 5.75 16.74 9.28
N LYS A 21 6.14 16.78 10.57
CA LYS A 21 5.71 15.80 11.58
C LYS A 21 4.20 15.63 11.64
N GLU A 22 3.44 16.72 11.58
CA GLU A 22 1.96 16.73 11.61
C GLU A 22 1.32 15.96 10.44
N ARG A 23 2.00 15.95 9.27
CA ARG A 23 1.51 15.26 8.07
C ARG A 23 2.07 13.84 7.95
N MET A 24 3.00 13.45 8.81
CA MET A 24 3.68 12.15 8.73
C MET A 24 2.70 10.99 8.87
N VAL A 25 1.78 11.03 9.84
CA VAL A 25 0.79 9.95 10.05
C VAL A 25 -0.09 9.74 8.81
N ARG A 26 -0.59 10.83 8.21
CA ARG A 26 -1.39 10.77 6.97
C ARG A 26 -0.55 10.30 5.79
N HIS A 27 0.73 10.67 5.75
CA HIS A 27 1.62 10.18 4.71
C HIS A 27 1.90 8.69 4.86
N LEU A 28 2.26 8.20 6.04
CA LEU A 28 2.58 6.80 6.29
C LEU A 28 1.44 5.86 5.86
N THR A 29 0.19 6.23 6.20
CA THR A 29 -1.00 5.46 5.78
C THR A 29 -1.19 5.41 4.27
N ARG A 30 -0.88 6.48 3.53
CA ARG A 30 -0.90 6.48 2.05
C ARG A 30 0.32 5.79 1.44
N CYS A 31 1.50 6.01 2.00
CA CYS A 31 2.77 5.49 1.53
C CYS A 31 2.83 3.96 1.66
N LYS A 32 2.26 3.41 2.74
CA LYS A 32 2.03 1.99 2.94
C LYS A 32 1.15 1.36 1.84
N ASN A 33 0.20 2.13 1.29
CA ASN A 33 -0.85 1.60 0.40
C ASN A 33 -0.65 1.91 -1.09
N GLY A 34 0.24 2.83 -1.50
CA GLY A 34 0.31 3.21 -2.92
C GLY A 34 1.48 4.11 -3.32
N GLY A 35 2.74 3.67 -3.14
CA GLY A 35 3.90 4.41 -3.63
C GLY A 35 5.23 3.67 -3.49
N ALA A 36 6.37 4.38 -3.43
CA ALA A 36 7.68 3.76 -3.22
C ALA A 36 7.74 2.93 -1.91
N GLY A 37 6.98 3.34 -0.88
CA GLY A 37 6.90 2.60 0.39
C GLY A 37 6.26 1.22 0.30
N THR A 38 5.46 0.93 -0.74
CA THR A 38 4.84 -0.40 -0.89
C THR A 38 5.86 -1.51 -1.13
N GLU A 39 7.01 -1.22 -1.76
CA GLU A 39 8.03 -2.25 -2.03
C GLU A 39 8.74 -2.69 -0.75
N LEU A 40 9.12 -1.74 0.11
CA LEU A 40 9.71 -2.04 1.42
C LEU A 40 8.72 -2.77 2.35
N TRP A 41 7.44 -2.47 2.23
CA TRP A 41 6.40 -3.18 2.98
C TRP A 41 6.19 -4.61 2.47
N LYS A 42 6.06 -4.78 1.16
CA LYS A 42 5.84 -6.09 0.52
C LYS A 42 7.04 -7.02 0.67
N SER A 43 8.25 -6.47 0.65
CA SER A 43 9.48 -7.23 0.93
C SER A 43 9.59 -7.67 2.39
N GLY A 44 8.72 -7.18 3.28
CA GLY A 44 8.74 -7.52 4.70
C GLY A 44 9.94 -6.93 5.44
N ILE A 45 10.61 -5.93 4.87
CA ILE A 45 11.71 -5.20 5.53
C ILE A 45 11.16 -4.34 6.66
N MET A 46 9.96 -3.77 6.46
CA MET A 46 9.26 -2.95 7.44
C MET A 46 8.03 -3.70 7.96
N LYS A 47 7.79 -3.65 9.27
CA LYS A 47 6.62 -4.26 9.95
C LYS A 47 6.02 -3.30 10.96
N GLU A 48 4.74 -3.51 11.26
CA GLU A 48 4.04 -2.80 12.33
C GLU A 48 4.39 -3.43 13.67
N CYS A 49 4.55 -2.59 14.69
CA CYS A 49 4.61 -3.08 16.06
C CYS A 49 3.25 -3.71 16.41
N PRO A 50 3.22 -4.93 16.96
CA PRO A 50 1.96 -5.59 17.29
C PRO A 50 1.20 -4.91 18.44
N PHE A 51 1.87 -4.09 19.23
CA PHE A 51 1.27 -3.35 20.35
C PHE A 51 0.79 -1.95 19.95
N ASN A 52 1.30 -1.40 18.84
CA ASN A 52 0.92 -0.08 18.36
C ASN A 52 1.12 0.02 16.85
N SER A 53 0.02 0.05 16.11
CA SER A 53 0.02 0.11 14.65
C SER A 53 0.63 1.40 14.07
N THR A 54 0.82 2.44 14.90
CA THR A 54 1.50 3.66 14.47
C THR A 54 3.02 3.50 14.39
N HIS A 55 3.58 2.52 15.09
CA HIS A 55 5.01 2.25 15.07
C HIS A 55 5.33 1.35 13.88
N ILE A 56 6.06 1.91 12.91
CA ILE A 56 6.57 1.18 11.75
C ILE A 56 8.08 1.02 11.95
N VAL A 57 8.52 -0.23 12.06
CA VAL A 57 9.89 -0.58 12.46
C VAL A 57 10.46 -1.56 11.45
N LYS A 58 11.78 -1.54 11.26
CA LYS A 58 12.44 -2.57 10.47
C LYS A 58 12.30 -3.92 11.14
N THR A 59 12.15 -4.98 10.36
CA THR A 59 11.99 -6.35 10.86
C THR A 59 13.16 -6.81 11.73
N ALA A 60 14.39 -6.37 11.41
CA ALA A 60 15.58 -6.66 12.21
C ALA A 60 15.59 -5.94 13.58
N GLU A 61 14.94 -4.77 13.67
CA GLU A 61 14.89 -3.93 14.87
C GLU A 61 13.61 -4.16 15.67
N LEU A 62 12.66 -4.93 15.15
CA LEU A 62 11.33 -5.11 15.73
C LEU A 62 11.38 -5.72 17.14
N GLU A 63 12.29 -6.65 17.38
CA GLU A 63 12.44 -7.31 18.68
C GLU A 63 12.96 -6.33 19.74
N ALA A 64 14.04 -5.62 19.44
CA ALA A 64 14.57 -4.56 20.31
C ALA A 64 13.54 -3.44 20.55
N HIS A 65 12.79 -3.05 19.51
CA HIS A 65 11.71 -2.08 19.63
C HIS A 65 10.63 -2.55 20.60
N VAL A 66 10.16 -3.79 20.49
CA VAL A 66 9.12 -4.32 21.38
C VAL A 66 9.54 -4.27 22.85
N HIS A 67 10.81 -4.55 23.14
CA HIS A 67 11.35 -4.43 24.50
C HIS A 67 11.37 -2.99 25.03
N ALA A 68 11.59 -2.01 24.15
CA ALA A 68 11.63 -0.59 24.52
C ALA A 68 10.30 0.16 24.31
N CYS A 69 9.29 -0.49 23.73
CA CYS A 69 8.03 0.14 23.35
C CYS A 69 7.15 0.36 24.58
N GLU A 70 6.81 1.62 24.88
CA GLU A 70 5.90 1.98 25.97
C GLU A 70 4.51 1.33 25.82
N SER A 71 4.01 1.20 24.60
CA SER A 71 2.73 0.51 24.36
C SER A 71 2.82 -0.98 24.66
N ALA A 72 4.00 -1.60 24.47
CA ALA A 72 4.22 -2.99 24.83
C ALA A 72 4.27 -3.15 26.35
N SER A 73 4.95 -2.27 27.08
CA SER A 73 4.99 -2.34 28.55
C SER A 73 3.61 -2.15 29.19
N GLN A 74 2.78 -1.26 28.65
CA GLN A 74 1.39 -1.09 29.07
C GLN A 74 0.54 -2.33 28.77
N ALA A 75 0.67 -2.92 27.57
CA ALA A 75 -0.05 -4.14 27.22
C ALA A 75 0.34 -5.29 28.16
N VAL A 76 1.62 -5.44 28.45
CA VAL A 76 2.12 -6.44 29.39
C VAL A 76 1.52 -6.23 30.77
N ALA A 77 1.53 -5.01 31.32
CA ALA A 77 0.90 -4.74 32.60
C ALA A 77 -0.59 -5.14 32.65
N TYR A 78 -1.29 -5.03 31.52
CA TYR A 78 -2.70 -5.45 31.41
C TYR A 78 -2.87 -6.97 31.32
N TYR A 79 -2.04 -7.67 30.53
CA TYR A 79 -2.16 -9.11 30.27
C TYR A 79 -1.37 -10.00 31.26
N SER A 80 -0.48 -9.44 32.08
CA SER A 80 0.33 -10.16 33.08
C SER A 80 -0.49 -10.85 34.17
N LYS A 81 -1.82 -10.64 34.23
CA LYS A 81 -2.70 -11.41 35.12
C LYS A 81 -2.61 -12.92 34.86
N ASP A 82 -2.27 -13.33 33.64
CA ASP A 82 -2.14 -14.73 33.25
C ASP A 82 -0.71 -15.28 33.41
N GLY A 83 0.23 -14.50 33.96
CA GLY A 83 1.62 -14.92 34.19
C GLY A 83 2.47 -15.15 32.94
N LYS A 84 1.95 -14.85 31.74
CA LYS A 84 2.68 -15.02 30.47
C LYS A 84 3.74 -13.94 30.30
N SER A 85 4.92 -14.34 29.83
CA SER A 85 5.98 -13.38 29.50
C SER A 85 5.64 -12.56 28.25
N VAL A 86 6.20 -11.35 28.14
CA VAL A 86 6.06 -10.47 26.96
C VAL A 86 6.39 -11.20 25.66
N TYR A 87 7.40 -12.06 25.73
CA TYR A 87 7.92 -12.81 24.59
C TYR A 87 6.96 -13.90 24.13
N GLU A 88 6.30 -14.59 25.05
CA GLU A 88 5.27 -15.58 24.73
C GLU A 88 4.05 -14.92 24.09
N LEU A 89 3.60 -13.79 24.64
CA LEU A 89 2.53 -12.98 24.06
C LEU A 89 2.88 -12.53 22.64
N PHE A 90 4.11 -12.05 22.43
CA PHE A 90 4.59 -11.65 21.11
C PHE A 90 4.70 -12.84 20.15
N ARG A 91 5.15 -14.01 20.61
CA ARG A 91 5.28 -15.23 19.81
C ARG A 91 3.91 -15.77 19.39
N GLU A 92 2.94 -15.79 20.31
CA GLU A 92 1.54 -16.13 19.99
C GLU A 92 0.95 -15.17 18.95
N LEU A 93 1.20 -13.86 19.11
CA LEU A 93 0.73 -12.84 18.16
C LEU A 93 1.42 -12.90 16.80
N ARG A 94 2.69 -13.34 16.72
CA ARG A 94 3.41 -13.53 15.44
C ARG A 94 2.90 -14.71 14.65
N HIS A 95 2.48 -15.78 15.32
CA HIS A 95 2.04 -17.01 14.67
C HIS A 95 0.55 -17.07 14.38
N LYS A 96 -0.25 -16.23 15.05
CA LYS A 96 -1.59 -15.92 14.56
C LYS A 96 -1.42 -14.97 13.38
N ASP A 97 -1.49 -15.52 12.16
CA ASP A 97 -1.77 -14.70 10.99
C ASP A 97 -2.89 -13.72 11.39
N PRO A 98 -2.73 -12.41 11.16
CA PRO A 98 -3.80 -11.47 11.46
C PRO A 98 -5.05 -12.04 10.81
N PRO A 99 -6.16 -12.22 11.55
CA PRO A 99 -7.35 -12.85 11.00
C PRO A 99 -7.65 -12.11 9.70
N ARG A 100 -7.43 -12.80 8.57
CA ARG A 100 -7.78 -12.25 7.27
C ARG A 100 -9.26 -12.00 7.41
N CYS A 101 -9.65 -10.73 7.45
CA CYS A 101 -11.03 -10.33 7.28
C CYS A 101 -11.43 -10.80 5.88
N ASN A 102 -11.82 -12.06 5.78
CA ASN A 102 -12.36 -12.65 4.59
C ASN A 102 -13.77 -12.08 4.45
N ALA A 103 -13.85 -10.86 3.90
CA ALA A 103 -15.09 -10.14 3.67
C ALA A 103 -15.98 -10.80 2.58
N ASN A 104 -15.66 -12.02 2.14
CA ASN A 104 -16.29 -12.70 1.02
C ASN A 104 -16.84 -14.11 1.32
N SER A 105 -16.92 -14.54 2.59
CA SER A 105 -17.54 -15.84 2.92
C SER A 105 -18.89 -15.64 3.62
N VAL A 106 -19.85 -15.06 2.91
CA VAL A 106 -21.27 -15.21 3.24
C VAL A 106 -21.85 -16.07 2.13
N GLU A 107 -22.05 -17.34 2.45
CA GLU A 107 -22.88 -18.24 1.64
C GLU A 107 -24.28 -17.63 1.58
N SER A 108 -24.69 -17.34 0.35
CA SER A 108 -25.87 -16.54 0.05
C SER A 108 -27.02 -17.48 -0.30
N ASP A 109 -27.67 -18.05 0.72
CA ASP A 109 -28.97 -18.69 0.57
C ASP A 109 -30.07 -17.62 0.57
N ASN A 110 -30.27 -16.99 -0.59
CA ASN A 110 -31.32 -15.99 -0.77
C ASN A 110 -32.49 -16.60 -1.57
N SER A 111 -33.37 -17.31 -0.85
CA SER A 111 -34.69 -17.71 -1.34
C SER A 111 -35.52 -16.46 -1.61
N SER A 112 -35.78 -16.20 -2.88
CA SER A 112 -36.57 -15.07 -3.36
C SER A 112 -38.07 -15.36 -3.23
N SER A 113 -38.75 -14.64 -2.34
CA SER A 113 -40.21 -14.54 -2.30
C SER A 113 -40.59 -13.13 -2.72
N SER A 114 -41.06 -13.00 -3.96
CA SER A 114 -41.58 -11.77 -4.54
C SER A 114 -43.09 -11.71 -4.31
N SER A 115 -43.54 -10.82 -3.42
CA SER A 115 -44.92 -10.36 -3.37
C SER A 115 -44.90 -8.84 -3.53
N MET A 116 -45.34 -8.36 -4.69
CA MET A 116 -45.52 -6.94 -4.96
C MET A 116 -46.84 -6.49 -4.35
N GLY A 117 -46.75 -5.76 -3.24
CA GLY A 117 -47.83 -4.96 -2.69
C GLY A 117 -47.70 -3.52 -3.19
N GLU A 118 -48.70 -3.06 -3.93
CA GLU A 118 -48.85 -1.69 -4.37
C GLU A 118 -49.24 -0.82 -3.16
N GLU A 119 -48.28 -0.13 -2.56
CA GLU A 119 -48.56 0.79 -1.45
C GLU A 119 -48.91 2.18 -1.99
N GLU A 120 -50.21 2.45 -1.89
CA GLU A 120 -50.89 3.73 -1.93
C GLU A 120 -50.11 4.81 -1.16
N TRP A 121 -49.71 5.88 -1.87
CA TRP A 121 -49.07 7.05 -1.26
C TRP A 121 -50.09 7.85 -0.45
N GLY A 122 -50.43 7.32 0.73
CA GLY A 122 -51.29 7.96 1.70
C GLY A 122 -50.73 9.32 2.11
N SER A 123 -51.56 10.36 1.97
CA SER A 123 -51.37 11.71 2.50
C SER A 123 -51.34 11.70 4.03
N GLY A 124 -50.34 11.06 4.61
CA GLY A 124 -50.08 11.09 6.05
C GLY A 124 -49.44 12.41 6.42
N ASP A 125 -50.03 13.07 7.41
CA ASP A 125 -49.54 14.29 8.03
C ASP A 125 -48.02 14.22 8.27
N ALA A 126 -47.28 15.13 7.63
CA ALA A 126 -45.84 15.20 7.78
C ALA A 126 -45.50 15.46 9.26
N GLU A 127 -44.89 14.47 9.92
CA GLU A 127 -44.39 14.66 11.29
C GLU A 127 -43.53 15.93 11.34
N PRO A 128 -43.73 16.80 12.35
CA PRO A 128 -42.94 18.02 12.49
C PRO A 128 -41.45 17.67 12.61
N TYR A 129 -40.65 18.37 11.80
CA TYR A 129 -39.22 18.10 11.62
C TYR A 129 -38.47 17.98 12.96
N ASN A 130 -38.00 16.78 13.27
CA ASN A 130 -37.18 16.52 14.46
C ASN A 130 -35.69 16.41 14.06
N PRO A 131 -34.84 17.39 14.44
CA PRO A 131 -33.43 17.43 14.05
C PRO A 131 -32.59 16.29 14.65
N HIS A 132 -33.05 15.62 15.71
CA HIS A 132 -32.38 14.45 16.26
C HIS A 132 -32.57 13.20 15.39
N LYS A 133 -33.80 12.96 14.89
CA LYS A 133 -34.07 11.89 13.90
C LYS A 133 -33.31 12.13 12.59
N ALA A 134 -33.09 13.39 12.20
CA ALA A 134 -32.32 13.72 10.99
C ALA A 134 -30.84 13.27 11.08
N LYS A 135 -30.21 13.33 12.26
CA LYS A 135 -28.83 12.83 12.47
C LYS A 135 -28.77 11.30 12.43
N GLU A 136 -29.78 10.62 12.95
CA GLU A 136 -29.89 9.16 12.92
C GLU A 136 -30.10 8.64 11.49
N ASN A 137 -30.95 9.31 10.69
CA ASN A 137 -31.12 9.01 9.27
C ASN A 137 -29.85 9.29 8.44
N GLN A 138 -29.05 10.29 8.80
CA GLN A 138 -27.72 10.47 8.19
C GLN A 138 -26.76 9.32 8.54
N ALA A 139 -26.78 8.79 9.76
CA ALA A 139 -25.93 7.65 10.13
C ALA A 139 -26.32 6.37 9.36
N ILE A 140 -27.60 6.15 9.07
CA ILE A 140 -28.10 5.02 8.28
C ILE A 140 -27.66 5.14 6.81
N LEU A 141 -27.77 6.34 6.22
CA LEU A 141 -27.30 6.62 4.85
C LEU A 141 -25.79 6.41 4.67
N TRP A 142 -24.99 6.60 5.72
CA TRP A 142 -23.54 6.40 5.66
C TRP A 142 -23.13 4.92 5.83
N LYS A 143 -23.89 4.12 6.57
CA LYS A 143 -23.66 2.66 6.67
C LYS A 143 -23.92 1.92 5.36
N HIS A 144 -24.84 2.39 4.52
CA HIS A 144 -25.07 1.84 3.17
C HIS A 144 -24.01 2.24 2.13
N ARG A 145 -23.12 3.20 2.44
CA ARG A 145 -22.04 3.62 1.50
C ARG A 145 -20.85 2.66 1.45
N SER A 146 -20.74 1.69 2.37
CA SER A 146 -19.59 0.77 2.45
C SER A 146 -19.85 -0.63 1.90
N THR A 147 -21.08 -0.96 1.50
CA THR A 147 -21.39 -2.26 0.89
C THR A 147 -20.93 -2.31 -0.58
N SER A 148 -20.51 -3.49 -1.04
CA SER A 148 -20.01 -3.73 -2.40
C SER A 148 -20.99 -3.27 -3.50
N HIS A 149 -22.29 -3.39 -3.26
CA HIS A 149 -23.35 -2.89 -4.14
C HIS A 149 -23.33 -1.36 -4.32
N GLY A 150 -22.93 -0.60 -3.30
CA GLY A 150 -22.83 0.87 -3.37
C GLY A 150 -21.66 1.38 -4.24
N LYS A 151 -20.69 0.51 -4.57
CA LYS A 151 -19.61 0.85 -5.52
C LYS A 151 -20.06 0.67 -6.98
N SER A 152 -20.83 -0.39 -7.26
CA SER A 152 -21.37 -0.66 -8.60
C SER A 152 -22.37 0.42 -9.04
N ALA A 153 -23.32 0.77 -8.15
CA ALA A 153 -24.30 1.84 -8.41
C ALA A 153 -23.62 3.19 -8.72
N ARG A 154 -22.58 3.56 -7.94
CA ARG A 154 -21.81 4.80 -8.19
C ARG A 154 -21.01 4.78 -9.49
N ARG A 155 -20.61 3.61 -9.99
CA ARG A 155 -19.95 3.49 -11.30
C ARG A 155 -20.96 3.71 -12.43
N GLN A 156 -22.16 3.15 -12.32
CA GLN A 156 -23.25 3.39 -13.27
C GLN A 156 -23.70 4.86 -13.28
N GLU A 157 -23.82 5.48 -12.11
CA GLU A 157 -24.21 6.89 -12.01
C GLU A 157 -23.18 7.83 -12.65
N ARG A 158 -21.88 7.58 -12.45
CA ARG A 158 -20.82 8.33 -13.14
C ARG A 158 -20.85 8.12 -14.65
N ALA A 159 -21.14 6.90 -15.12
CA ALA A 159 -21.28 6.63 -16.55
C ALA A 159 -22.44 7.44 -17.16
N LYS A 160 -23.61 7.43 -16.52
CA LYS A 160 -24.77 8.23 -16.94
C LYS A 160 -24.49 9.74 -16.93
N ASN A 161 -23.77 10.24 -15.92
CA ASN A 161 -23.40 11.66 -15.88
C ASN A 161 -22.38 12.04 -16.96
N ASN A 162 -21.43 11.15 -17.27
CA ASN A 162 -20.52 11.35 -18.40
C ASN A 162 -21.24 11.32 -19.76
N GLU A 163 -22.22 10.43 -19.93
CA GLU A 163 -23.06 10.40 -21.13
C GLU A 163 -23.82 11.72 -21.32
N LYS A 164 -24.49 12.22 -20.26
CA LYS A 164 -25.17 13.53 -20.28
C LYS A 164 -24.23 14.69 -20.61
N TYR A 165 -23.01 14.65 -20.07
CA TYR A 165 -22.01 15.68 -20.35
C TYR A 165 -21.54 15.64 -21.81
N ASN A 166 -21.33 14.43 -22.36
CA ASN A 166 -20.96 14.26 -23.76
C ASN A 166 -22.11 14.64 -24.72
N GLU A 167 -23.35 14.35 -24.34
CA GLU A 167 -24.55 14.77 -25.08
C GLU A 167 -24.66 16.30 -25.12
N ALA A 168 -24.47 16.98 -23.98
CA ALA A 168 -24.43 18.44 -23.93
C ALA A 168 -23.32 19.05 -24.82
N LEU A 169 -22.13 18.45 -24.83
CA LEU A 169 -21.03 18.84 -25.72
C LEU A 169 -21.35 18.60 -27.20
N SER A 170 -22.08 17.53 -27.52
CA SER A 170 -22.50 17.23 -28.89
C SER A 170 -23.54 18.24 -29.39
N ILE A 171 -24.41 18.74 -28.51
CA ILE A 171 -25.41 19.77 -28.85
C ILE A 171 -24.71 21.12 -29.14
N GLU A 172 -23.66 21.48 -28.40
CA GLU A 172 -22.87 22.69 -28.69
C GLU A 172 -22.15 22.63 -30.05
N GLN A 173 -21.76 21.44 -30.52
CA GLN A 173 -21.06 21.27 -31.80
C GLN A 173 -22.00 21.27 -33.02
N GLN A 174 -23.31 21.05 -32.82
CA GLN A 174 -24.32 21.05 -33.90
C GLN A 174 -25.10 22.36 -34.01
N GLY A 175 -24.67 23.42 -33.32
CA GLY A 175 -25.25 24.75 -33.46
C GLY A 175 -25.19 25.24 -34.92
N PRO A 176 -26.31 25.64 -35.54
CA PRO A 176 -26.35 26.06 -36.92
C PRO A 176 -25.52 27.32 -37.11
N GLY A 177 -24.60 27.28 -38.08
CA GLY A 177 -23.85 28.46 -38.50
C GLY A 177 -24.78 29.51 -39.10
N LEU A 178 -25.33 30.40 -38.28
CA LEU A 178 -26.06 31.58 -38.75
C LEU A 178 -25.76 32.81 -37.87
N HIS A 179 -25.13 33.77 -38.53
CA HIS A 179 -25.08 35.21 -38.26
C HIS A 179 -24.61 35.70 -36.88
N ARG A 180 -23.30 35.95 -36.87
CA ARG A 180 -22.62 36.95 -36.05
C ARG A 180 -23.19 38.35 -36.35
N ALA A 181 -24.30 38.70 -35.71
CA ALA A 181 -24.70 40.10 -35.54
C ALA A 181 -24.14 40.59 -34.19
N SER A 182 -23.21 41.52 -34.33
CA SER A 182 -22.66 42.43 -33.33
C SER A 182 -23.62 42.79 -32.19
N SER A 183 -23.30 42.35 -30.97
CA SER A 183 -23.55 43.07 -29.72
C SER A 183 -22.82 42.40 -28.55
N SER A 184 -22.29 43.23 -27.64
CA SER A 184 -21.62 42.90 -26.36
C SER A 184 -20.14 42.48 -26.41
N ALA A 185 -19.30 43.42 -26.86
CA ALA A 185 -17.88 43.47 -26.52
C ALA A 185 -17.70 43.96 -25.06
N THR A 186 -17.75 43.08 -24.05
CA THR A 186 -17.24 43.43 -22.70
C THR A 186 -16.83 42.29 -21.77
N GLN A 187 -16.64 41.03 -22.21
CA GLN A 187 -16.21 39.95 -21.30
C GLN A 187 -15.17 38.93 -21.84
N LEU A 188 -14.29 39.34 -22.78
CA LEU A 188 -13.28 38.43 -23.37
C LEU A 188 -11.81 38.75 -23.02
N SER A 189 -11.55 39.37 -21.85
CA SER A 189 -10.18 39.55 -21.33
C SER A 189 -9.72 38.42 -20.40
N ALA A 190 -10.60 37.53 -19.93
CA ALA A 190 -10.26 36.53 -18.90
C ALA A 190 -9.82 35.14 -19.43
N VAL A 191 -9.98 34.83 -20.71
CA VAL A 191 -9.74 33.47 -21.25
C VAL A 191 -8.37 33.32 -21.94
N ARG A 192 -7.59 34.40 -22.08
CA ARG A 192 -6.26 34.35 -22.73
C ARG A 192 -5.07 33.82 -21.89
N PRO A 193 -5.07 33.73 -20.54
CA PRO A 193 -3.88 33.24 -19.83
C PRO A 193 -3.73 31.71 -19.86
N LEU A 194 -4.81 30.94 -20.04
CA LEU A 194 -4.78 29.46 -19.94
C LEU A 194 -4.01 28.76 -21.07
N ARG A 195 -3.78 29.40 -22.23
CA ARG A 195 -3.03 28.78 -23.34
C ARG A 195 -1.51 28.83 -23.18
N LYS A 196 -0.97 29.78 -22.39
CA LYS A 196 0.48 29.84 -22.17
C LYS A 196 0.92 28.78 -21.16
N GLU A 197 0.09 28.52 -20.16
CA GLU A 197 0.37 27.55 -19.11
C GLU A 197 0.38 26.11 -19.64
N THR A 198 -0.51 25.76 -20.58
CA THR A 198 -0.53 24.41 -21.19
C THR A 198 0.68 24.15 -22.07
N VAL A 199 1.19 25.16 -22.78
CA VAL A 199 2.41 25.04 -23.61
C VAL A 199 3.66 24.89 -22.72
N GLU A 200 3.74 25.64 -21.62
CA GLU A 200 4.88 25.54 -20.70
C GLU A 200 4.89 24.19 -19.95
N VAL A 201 3.72 23.67 -19.57
CA VAL A 201 3.59 22.33 -18.99
C VAL A 201 3.98 21.24 -19.98
N ALA A 202 3.62 21.38 -21.27
CA ALA A 202 4.03 20.43 -22.31
C ALA A 202 5.56 20.45 -22.52
N LYS A 203 6.18 21.64 -22.52
CA LYS A 203 7.63 21.78 -22.62
C LYS A 203 8.36 21.10 -21.45
N ARG A 204 7.91 21.34 -20.22
CA ARG A 204 8.49 20.70 -19.02
C ARG A 204 8.34 19.19 -19.02
N ARG A 205 7.25 18.65 -19.56
CA ARG A 205 7.08 17.20 -19.70
C ARG A 205 8.11 16.59 -20.65
N HIS A 206 8.35 17.23 -21.80
CA HIS A 206 9.37 16.77 -22.75
C HIS A 206 10.78 16.82 -22.15
N GLU A 207 11.12 17.87 -21.40
CA GLU A 207 12.41 17.98 -20.70
C GLU A 207 12.60 16.86 -19.66
N VAL A 208 11.53 16.49 -18.93
CA VAL A 208 11.57 15.39 -17.96
C VAL A 208 11.77 14.03 -18.65
N GLU A 209 11.10 13.80 -19.77
CA GLU A 209 11.25 12.56 -20.55
C GLU A 209 12.68 12.42 -21.11
N GLU A 210 13.27 13.52 -21.60
CA GLU A 210 14.66 13.51 -22.10
C GLU A 210 15.67 13.18 -20.99
N VAL A 211 15.50 13.76 -19.80
CA VAL A 211 16.35 13.46 -18.63
C VAL A 211 16.20 12.00 -18.20
N GLN A 212 14.97 11.47 -18.19
CA GLN A 212 14.73 10.06 -17.88
C GLN A 212 15.43 9.14 -18.88
N SER A 213 15.32 9.40 -20.18
CA SER A 213 16.00 8.61 -21.21
C SER A 213 17.53 8.59 -21.04
N ARG A 214 18.14 9.71 -20.65
CA ARG A 214 19.60 9.77 -20.38
C ARG A 214 19.98 8.90 -19.17
N ILE A 215 19.23 8.99 -18.07
CA ILE A 215 19.48 8.19 -16.86
C ILE A 215 19.39 6.68 -17.16
N TYR A 216 18.38 6.25 -17.93
CA TYR A 216 18.27 4.85 -18.33
C TYR A 216 19.40 4.39 -19.24
N GLY A 217 19.87 5.26 -20.14
CA GLY A 217 21.05 4.99 -20.97
C GLY A 217 22.31 4.73 -20.12
N ASP A 218 22.57 5.60 -19.15
CA ASP A 218 23.75 5.51 -18.27
C ASP A 218 23.71 4.26 -17.38
N LEU A 219 22.53 3.92 -16.83
CA LEU A 219 22.33 2.71 -16.02
C LEU A 219 22.59 1.42 -16.82
N ASN A 220 22.11 1.37 -18.07
CA ASN A 220 22.34 0.21 -18.95
C ASN A 220 23.81 0.07 -19.33
N ALA A 221 24.49 1.19 -19.61
CA ALA A 221 25.92 1.19 -19.89
C ALA A 221 26.74 0.70 -18.69
N ALA A 222 26.43 1.18 -17.47
CA ALA A 222 27.09 0.75 -16.25
C ALA A 222 26.86 -0.75 -15.96
N THR A 223 25.65 -1.25 -16.17
CA THR A 223 25.31 -2.67 -15.98
C THR A 223 26.07 -3.57 -16.96
N THR A 224 26.24 -3.11 -18.20
CA THR A 224 27.01 -3.84 -19.22
C THR A 224 28.50 -3.86 -18.87
N ALA A 225 29.05 -2.74 -18.40
CA ALA A 225 30.44 -2.66 -17.96
C ALA A 225 30.72 -3.60 -16.78
N LEU A 226 29.83 -3.67 -15.78
CA LEU A 226 29.95 -4.59 -14.65
C LEU A 226 29.89 -6.06 -15.08
N THR A 227 29.01 -6.38 -16.03
CA THR A 227 28.88 -7.76 -16.56
C THR A 227 30.14 -8.18 -17.31
N LEU A 228 30.72 -7.27 -18.11
CA LEU A 228 31.99 -7.52 -18.81
C LEU A 228 33.17 -7.67 -17.84
N ALA A 229 33.20 -6.88 -16.76
CA ALA A 229 34.22 -6.99 -15.72
C ALA A 229 34.13 -8.33 -14.97
N ALA A 230 32.92 -8.78 -14.62
CA ALA A 230 32.69 -10.05 -13.95
C ALA A 230 33.04 -11.27 -14.83
N GLY A 231 32.89 -11.16 -16.15
CA GLY A 231 33.19 -12.24 -17.11
C GLY A 231 34.68 -12.54 -17.30
N ARG A 232 35.59 -11.62 -16.94
CA ARG A 232 37.04 -11.79 -17.18
C ARG A 232 37.81 -12.48 -16.03
N GLY A 233 37.14 -12.89 -14.96
CA GLY A 233 37.77 -13.42 -13.74
C GLY A 233 37.83 -14.94 -13.56
N ARG A 234 37.36 -15.77 -14.50
CA ARG A 234 37.45 -17.24 -14.37
C ARG A 234 38.77 -17.77 -14.93
N GLY A 235 39.87 -17.37 -14.30
CA GLY A 235 41.20 -17.86 -14.61
C GLY A 235 41.98 -18.15 -13.33
N ARG A 236 41.92 -19.41 -12.88
CA ARG A 236 42.88 -20.08 -11.99
C ARG A 236 43.17 -19.41 -10.63
N GLY A 237 42.54 -19.89 -9.55
CA GLY A 237 42.88 -19.45 -8.21
C GLY A 237 42.55 -20.47 -7.12
N ARG A 238 43.52 -21.36 -6.86
CA ARG A 238 43.83 -22.13 -5.63
C ARG A 238 42.69 -22.37 -4.62
N GLY A 239 42.33 -23.65 -4.48
CA GLY A 239 41.56 -24.14 -3.34
C GLY A 239 42.29 -23.85 -2.02
N VAL A 240 41.63 -23.10 -1.15
CA VAL A 240 42.04 -22.91 0.24
C VAL A 240 41.34 -24.01 1.04
N ALA A 241 42.12 -24.97 1.53
CA ALA A 241 41.63 -25.99 2.44
C ALA A 241 41.28 -25.31 3.78
N VAL A 242 39.98 -25.32 4.12
CA VAL A 242 39.49 -24.88 5.42
C VAL A 242 39.69 -26.05 6.38
N THR A 243 40.71 -25.98 7.22
CA THR A 243 40.88 -26.88 8.37
C THR A 243 39.80 -26.58 9.42
N PRO A 244 38.94 -27.54 9.80
CA PRO A 244 37.94 -27.32 10.85
C PRO A 244 38.61 -27.23 12.24
N PRO A 245 38.02 -26.50 13.19
CA PRO A 245 38.54 -26.35 14.55
C PRO A 245 38.47 -27.67 15.34
N PRO A 246 39.42 -27.92 16.26
CA PRO A 246 39.46 -29.13 17.08
C PRO A 246 38.37 -29.09 18.15
N GLY A 247 37.50 -30.10 18.21
CA GLY A 247 36.56 -30.22 19.35
C GLY A 247 35.34 -31.12 19.20
N PHE A 248 34.97 -31.57 18.00
CA PHE A 248 33.82 -32.47 17.82
C PHE A 248 34.27 -33.80 17.23
N GLY A 249 34.65 -34.73 18.10
CA GLY A 249 34.83 -36.13 17.74
C GLY A 249 33.46 -36.80 17.56
N PRO A 250 33.19 -37.45 16.41
CA PRO A 250 31.96 -38.20 16.23
C PRO A 250 31.94 -39.40 17.16
N ARG A 251 30.78 -39.68 17.77
CA ARG A 251 30.55 -40.91 18.54
C ARG A 251 30.60 -42.11 17.57
N PRO A 252 31.23 -43.23 17.96
CA PRO A 252 31.24 -44.42 17.13
C PRO A 252 29.84 -45.03 17.10
N GLY A 253 29.15 -44.93 15.96
CA GLY A 253 27.83 -45.54 15.75
C GLY A 253 26.87 -44.76 14.84
N ASP A 254 27.12 -43.46 14.61
CA ASP A 254 26.25 -42.66 13.74
C ASP A 254 26.85 -42.58 12.32
N GLU A 255 26.17 -43.19 11.36
CA GLU A 255 26.46 -42.99 9.93
C GLU A 255 26.28 -41.49 9.60
N ALA A 256 27.39 -40.81 9.32
CA ALA A 256 27.41 -39.39 9.02
C ALA A 256 26.69 -39.11 7.70
N VAL A 257 25.39 -38.79 7.81
CA VAL A 257 24.60 -38.32 6.67
C VAL A 257 24.87 -36.83 6.50
N GLU A 258 25.74 -36.49 5.56
CA GLU A 258 25.95 -35.09 5.17
C GLU A 258 24.78 -34.61 4.31
N THR A 259 24.05 -33.63 4.83
CA THR A 259 23.07 -32.85 4.06
C THR A 259 23.59 -31.44 3.87
N PHE A 260 23.50 -30.93 2.65
CA PHE A 260 23.89 -29.56 2.33
C PHE A 260 22.85 -28.88 1.44
N ARG A 261 22.80 -27.56 1.51
CA ARG A 261 21.85 -26.73 0.77
C ARG A 261 22.56 -25.95 -0.33
N ILE A 262 22.00 -26.03 -1.53
CA ILE A 262 22.39 -25.20 -2.67
C ILE A 262 21.14 -24.46 -3.15
N GLY A 263 21.09 -23.15 -2.91
CA GLY A 263 19.92 -22.32 -3.19
C GLY A 263 18.70 -22.74 -2.35
N ARG A 264 17.58 -23.05 -3.01
CA ARG A 264 16.34 -23.56 -2.37
C ARG A 264 16.29 -25.09 -2.26
N GLY A 265 17.26 -25.82 -2.80
CA GLY A 265 17.29 -27.28 -2.78
C GLY A 265 18.06 -27.84 -1.59
N THR A 266 17.54 -28.90 -0.99
CA THR A 266 18.23 -29.76 -0.02
C THR A 266 18.77 -31.00 -0.72
N PHE A 267 20.04 -31.31 -0.50
CA PHE A 267 20.71 -32.47 -1.08
C PHE A 267 21.28 -33.34 0.04
N ARG A 268 21.26 -34.66 -0.18
CA ARG A 268 21.77 -35.68 0.74
C ARG A 268 22.82 -36.51 0.01
N VAL A 269 23.95 -36.77 0.66
CA VAL A 269 24.95 -37.73 0.16
C VAL A 269 24.73 -39.05 0.87
N GLU A 270 24.40 -40.08 0.10
CA GLU A 270 24.33 -41.47 0.58
C GLU A 270 25.29 -42.31 -0.25
N SER A 271 26.28 -42.95 0.40
CA SER A 271 27.24 -43.85 -0.26
C SER A 271 27.97 -43.24 -1.47
N GLY A 272 28.32 -41.94 -1.40
CA GLY A 272 29.02 -41.23 -2.48
C GLY A 272 28.13 -40.75 -3.63
N LEU A 273 26.81 -40.96 -3.57
CA LEU A 273 25.84 -40.43 -4.54
C LEU A 273 25.06 -39.26 -3.94
N VAL A 274 25.06 -38.13 -4.64
CA VAL A 274 24.28 -36.94 -4.28
C VAL A 274 22.85 -37.12 -4.79
N ARG A 275 21.89 -37.17 -3.87
CA ARG A 275 20.44 -37.20 -4.17
C ARG A 275 19.80 -35.89 -3.76
N ARG A 276 18.92 -35.36 -4.62
CA ARG A 276 18.07 -34.22 -4.29
C ARG A 276 16.91 -34.73 -3.44
N MET A 277 16.69 -34.13 -2.28
CA MET A 277 15.51 -34.36 -1.44
C MET A 277 14.37 -33.43 -1.82
#